data_AF-A0A947RED5-F1
#
_entry.id   AF-A0A947RED5-F1
#
_cell.length_a   1.000
_cell.length_b   1.000
_cell.length_c   1.000
_cell.angle_alpha   90.00
_cell.angle_beta   90.00
_cell.angle_gamma   90.00
#
_symmetry.space_group_name_H-M   'P 1'
#
loop_
_entity.id
_entity.type
_entity.pdbx_description
1 polymer ?
#
loop_
_entity_poly.entity_id
_entity_poly.type
_entity_poly.pdbx_seq_one_letter_code
_entity_poly.pdbx_strand_id
1 'polypeptide(L)'
;EAYSVLESIRTGAALVLEMERDDLQILIIGHSGQEEVDAYLYDPMPGGSGLLDQIINQFDVVHDAAYQVVSDCPSICERGCIDCLWTYRNAFFHKHLDRKLAKDFLENQGNEIEFAFDIPPKLSSGKEKEPSKAVNDCEEKLRGMLHRLGFPDPRWHHQIQLGKGIGSTSPDCFYLGDDELDPGTCIYLDGLSEHIHGNPRTQRQDQIIRETLRSKGYEVIEIAASDLDDKGAMTRHFYKLGRILIGKDHAQKVKENQEWFGDE
;
A
#
# COMPACT_ATOMS: atom_id res chain seq x y z
N GLU A 1 8.32 -12.01 -21.71
CA GLU A 1 7.51 -11.19 -22.64
C GLU A 1 6.86 -10.01 -21.91
N ALA A 2 5.92 -10.23 -20.98
CA ALA A 2 5.20 -9.16 -20.29
C ALA A 2 6.08 -8.04 -19.70
N TYR A 3 7.14 -8.38 -18.95
CA TYR A 3 8.11 -7.39 -18.46
C TYR A 3 8.75 -6.57 -19.58
N SER A 4 9.11 -7.20 -20.71
CA SER A 4 9.73 -6.51 -21.84
C SER A 4 8.76 -5.51 -22.47
N VAL A 5 7.50 -5.92 -22.66
CA VAL A 5 6.45 -5.10 -23.29
C VAL A 5 6.10 -3.89 -22.42
N LEU A 6 5.87 -4.10 -21.12
CA LEU A 6 5.54 -2.97 -20.26
C LEU A 6 6.74 -2.04 -20.02
N GLU A 7 7.96 -2.58 -19.97
CA GLU A 7 9.16 -1.74 -19.86
C GLU A 7 9.41 -0.91 -21.13
N SER A 8 9.13 -1.45 -22.32
CA SER A 8 9.22 -0.69 -23.56
C SER A 8 8.16 0.41 -23.61
N ILE A 9 6.89 0.11 -23.29
CA ILE A 9 5.80 1.11 -23.22
C ILE A 9 6.14 2.19 -22.20
N ARG A 10 6.57 1.82 -21.00
CA ARG A 10 6.99 2.76 -19.96
C ARG A 10 8.14 3.66 -20.41
N THR A 11 9.11 3.10 -21.14
CA THR A 11 10.22 3.85 -21.70
C THR A 11 9.77 4.81 -22.80
N GLY A 12 8.89 4.36 -23.71
CA GLY A 12 8.29 5.22 -24.73
C GLY A 12 7.50 6.38 -24.11
N ALA A 13 6.65 6.08 -23.12
CA ALA A 13 5.88 7.09 -22.39
C ALA A 13 6.78 8.14 -21.73
N ALA A 14 7.89 7.72 -21.12
CA ALA A 14 8.85 8.65 -20.50
C ALA A 14 9.50 9.59 -21.51
N LEU A 15 9.75 9.11 -22.75
CA LEU A 15 10.30 9.94 -23.82
C LEU A 15 9.27 10.93 -24.37
N VAL A 16 8.01 10.52 -24.51
CA VAL A 16 6.97 11.36 -25.12
C VAL A 16 6.39 12.37 -24.14
N LEU A 17 6.19 11.98 -22.87
CA LEU A 17 5.56 12.81 -21.84
C LEU A 17 6.57 13.60 -21.00
N GLU A 18 7.87 13.46 -21.26
CA GLU A 18 8.95 14.07 -20.47
C GLU A 18 8.85 13.78 -18.96
N MET A 19 8.33 12.60 -18.60
CA MET A 19 8.17 12.13 -17.22
C MET A 19 9.33 11.23 -16.78
N GLU A 20 9.49 11.00 -15.49
CA GLU A 20 10.44 10.00 -15.01
C GLU A 20 9.87 8.60 -15.21
N ARG A 21 10.71 7.63 -15.63
CA ARG A 21 10.26 6.23 -15.78
C ARG A 21 9.68 5.65 -14.49
N ASP A 22 10.10 6.18 -13.33
CA ASP A 22 9.67 5.72 -12.02
C ASP A 22 8.30 6.26 -11.58
N ASP A 23 7.77 7.25 -12.31
CA ASP A 23 6.40 7.75 -12.14
C ASP A 23 5.37 6.67 -12.52
N LEU A 24 5.79 5.63 -13.23
CA LEU A 24 5.00 4.43 -13.49
C LEU A 24 5.65 3.17 -12.95
N GLN A 25 4.81 2.27 -12.44
CA GLN A 25 5.20 0.99 -11.89
C GLN A 25 4.64 -0.16 -12.71
N ILE A 26 5.41 -1.25 -12.76
CA ILE A 26 5.05 -2.48 -13.46
C ILE A 26 4.78 -3.56 -12.42
N LEU A 27 3.62 -4.19 -12.52
CA LEU A 27 3.24 -5.35 -11.71
C LEU A 27 2.85 -6.50 -12.62
N ILE A 28 3.45 -7.66 -12.42
CA ILE A 28 3.11 -8.89 -13.12
C ILE A 28 2.53 -9.87 -12.11
N ILE A 29 1.33 -10.38 -12.38
CA ILE A 29 0.64 -11.37 -11.55
C ILE A 29 0.56 -12.67 -12.36
N GLY A 30 1.22 -13.71 -11.85
CA GLY A 30 1.10 -15.05 -12.43
C GLY A 30 -0.05 -15.82 -11.80
N HIS A 31 -0.70 -16.66 -12.62
CA HIS A 31 -1.79 -17.53 -12.18
C HIS A 31 -1.27 -18.96 -11.95
N SER A 32 -1.75 -19.61 -10.89
CA SER A 32 -1.26 -20.95 -10.54
C SER A 32 -1.63 -21.96 -11.62
N GLY A 33 -0.62 -22.64 -12.17
CA GLY A 33 -0.81 -23.67 -13.20
C GLY A 33 -1.04 -23.12 -14.62
N GLN A 34 -0.83 -21.82 -14.85
CA GLN A 34 -0.91 -21.19 -16.16
C GLN A 34 0.41 -20.49 -16.51
N GLU A 35 0.76 -20.47 -17.79
CA GLU A 35 1.88 -19.67 -18.30
C GLU A 35 1.47 -18.22 -18.58
N GLU A 36 0.18 -17.95 -18.72
CA GLU A 36 -0.40 -16.63 -18.87
C GLU A 36 -0.26 -15.82 -17.58
N VAL A 37 -0.03 -14.52 -17.75
CA VAL A 37 0.16 -13.57 -16.66
C VAL A 37 -0.64 -12.32 -16.93
N ASP A 38 -1.14 -11.69 -15.87
CA ASP A 38 -1.70 -10.35 -15.96
C ASP A 38 -0.57 -9.33 -15.75
N ALA A 39 -0.50 -8.36 -16.65
CA ALA A 39 0.52 -7.34 -16.66
C ALA A 39 -0.13 -5.96 -16.47
N TYR A 40 0.28 -5.24 -15.44
CA TYR A 40 -0.27 -3.94 -15.08
C TYR A 40 0.83 -2.87 -15.16
N LEU A 41 0.54 -1.78 -15.86
CA LEU A 41 1.29 -0.54 -15.81
C LEU A 41 0.39 0.48 -15.10
N TYR A 42 0.85 1.01 -13.97
CA TYR A 42 0.03 1.91 -13.15
C TYR A 42 0.85 3.06 -12.60
N ASP A 43 0.16 4.16 -12.32
CA ASP A 43 0.68 5.31 -11.59
C ASP A 43 0.48 5.07 -10.08
N PRO A 44 1.55 5.03 -9.26
CA PRO A 44 1.45 4.81 -7.82
C PRO A 44 0.97 6.06 -7.05
N MET A 45 0.79 7.22 -7.70
CA MET A 45 0.36 8.45 -7.05
C MET A 45 -1.08 8.34 -6.51
N PRO A 46 -1.29 8.51 -5.20
CA PRO A 46 -2.65 8.54 -4.63
C PRO A 46 -3.48 9.67 -5.24
N GLY A 47 -4.69 9.35 -5.71
CA GLY A 47 -5.56 10.30 -6.42
C GLY A 47 -5.27 10.43 -7.92
N GLY A 48 -4.19 9.82 -8.41
CA GLY A 48 -3.77 9.86 -9.81
C GLY A 48 -3.07 11.15 -10.20
N SER A 49 -2.01 11.05 -10.98
CA SER A 49 -1.31 12.20 -11.58
C SER A 49 -1.91 12.64 -12.92
N GLY A 50 -2.77 11.82 -13.51
CA GLY A 50 -3.28 11.99 -14.89
C GLY A 50 -2.31 11.51 -15.97
N LEU A 51 -1.16 10.91 -15.61
CA LEU A 51 -0.20 10.36 -16.58
C LEU A 51 -0.79 9.24 -17.43
N LEU A 52 -1.59 8.34 -16.83
CA LEU A 52 -2.24 7.26 -17.59
C LEU A 52 -3.24 7.80 -18.61
N ASP A 53 -4.01 8.84 -18.26
CA ASP A 53 -4.93 9.50 -19.19
C ASP A 53 -4.17 10.13 -20.37
N GLN A 54 -3.04 10.77 -20.08
CA GLN A 54 -2.15 11.31 -21.12
C GLN A 54 -1.62 10.19 -22.01
N ILE A 55 -1.15 9.06 -21.46
CA ILE A 55 -0.67 7.92 -22.25
C ILE A 55 -1.77 7.38 -23.17
N ILE A 56 -2.99 7.22 -22.66
CA ILE A 56 -4.13 6.70 -23.44
C ILE A 56 -4.47 7.65 -24.59
N ASN A 57 -4.49 8.96 -24.35
CA ASN A 57 -4.86 9.98 -25.34
C ASN A 57 -3.89 10.10 -26.53
N GLN A 58 -2.66 9.62 -26.39
CA GLN A 58 -1.60 9.66 -27.41
C GLN A 58 -0.85 8.32 -27.44
N PHE A 59 -1.59 7.23 -27.29
CA PHE A 59 -1.00 5.90 -27.19
C PHE A 59 -0.30 5.48 -28.48
N ASP A 60 -0.76 5.96 -29.63
CA ASP A 60 -0.10 5.79 -30.92
C ASP A 60 1.34 6.33 -30.89
N VAL A 61 1.53 7.55 -30.38
CA VAL A 61 2.86 8.17 -30.26
C VAL A 61 3.72 7.45 -29.22
N VAL A 62 3.14 7.04 -28.11
CA VAL A 62 3.83 6.26 -27.06
C VAL A 62 4.26 4.89 -27.57
N HIS A 63 3.40 4.22 -28.33
CA HIS A 63 3.67 2.94 -28.97
C HIS A 63 4.81 3.06 -29.97
N ASP A 64 4.78 4.05 -30.86
CA ASP A 64 5.84 4.27 -31.85
C ASP A 64 7.20 4.52 -31.17
N ALA A 65 7.22 5.34 -30.12
CA ALA A 65 8.42 5.57 -29.32
C ALA A 65 8.92 4.30 -28.63
N ALA A 66 8.01 3.51 -28.04
CA ALA A 66 8.33 2.23 -27.41
C ALA A 66 8.88 1.22 -28.43
N TYR A 67 8.28 1.15 -29.62
CA TYR A 67 8.73 0.32 -30.73
C TYR A 67 10.14 0.73 -31.18
N GLN A 68 10.40 2.03 -31.36
CA GLN A 68 11.71 2.54 -31.74
C GLN A 68 12.81 2.16 -30.73
N VAL A 69 12.51 2.25 -29.43
CA VAL A 69 13.45 1.86 -28.34
C VAL A 69 13.88 0.40 -28.45
N VAL A 70 12.97 -0.49 -28.84
CA VAL A 70 13.26 -1.92 -28.95
C VAL A 70 13.73 -2.34 -30.35
N SER A 71 13.40 -1.60 -31.41
CA SER A 71 13.87 -1.86 -32.78
C SER A 71 15.29 -1.35 -33.02
N ASP A 72 15.64 -0.18 -32.49
CA ASP A 72 16.85 0.57 -32.89
C ASP A 72 17.76 0.92 -31.70
N CYS A 73 18.07 -0.08 -30.87
CA CYS A 73 19.01 0.13 -29.76
C CYS A 73 20.41 0.54 -30.26
N PRO A 74 20.95 1.69 -29.80
CA PRO A 74 22.25 2.22 -30.24
C PRO A 74 23.43 1.28 -30.01
N SER A 75 23.42 0.50 -28.93
CA SER A 75 24.49 -0.45 -28.61
C SER A 75 24.28 -1.85 -29.22
N ILE A 76 23.28 -2.01 -30.10
CA ILE A 76 23.05 -3.23 -30.90
C ILE A 76 23.01 -4.48 -29.99
N CYS A 77 22.34 -4.35 -28.84
CA CYS A 77 22.27 -5.43 -27.86
C CYS A 77 21.34 -6.56 -28.32
N GLU A 78 21.63 -7.79 -27.88
CA GLU A 78 20.85 -8.96 -28.29
C GLU A 78 19.52 -9.09 -27.54
N ARG A 79 19.53 -8.89 -26.22
CA ARG A 79 18.35 -9.04 -25.35
C ARG A 79 17.92 -7.73 -24.70
N GLY A 80 18.86 -6.97 -24.14
CA GLY A 80 18.59 -5.68 -23.50
C GLY A 80 19.89 -5.08 -22.98
N CYS A 81 19.92 -3.76 -22.79
CA CYS A 81 21.04 -3.03 -22.21
C CYS A 81 20.55 -1.74 -21.57
N ILE A 82 21.48 -0.99 -20.97
CA ILE A 82 21.19 0.29 -20.31
C ILE A 82 20.72 1.39 -21.27
N ASP A 83 21.04 1.28 -22.57
CA ASP A 83 20.63 2.25 -23.58
C ASP A 83 19.20 2.00 -24.10
N CYS A 84 18.56 0.89 -23.71
CA CYS A 84 17.17 0.60 -24.05
C CYS A 84 16.31 0.30 -22.80
N LEU A 85 16.27 -0.96 -22.37
CA LEU A 85 15.32 -1.47 -21.38
C LEU A 85 15.88 -1.54 -19.95
N TRP A 86 17.21 -1.64 -19.78
CA TRP A 86 17.78 -1.85 -18.45
C TRP A 86 17.98 -0.54 -17.71
N THR A 87 17.54 -0.54 -16.46
CA THR A 87 17.83 0.49 -15.48
C THR A 87 18.39 -0.17 -14.22
N TYR A 88 18.96 0.63 -13.31
CA TYR A 88 19.36 0.11 -12.02
C TYR A 88 18.16 -0.46 -11.23
N ARG A 89 16.99 0.20 -11.31
CA ARG A 89 15.81 -0.17 -10.54
C ARG A 89 15.13 -1.46 -11.00
N ASN A 90 15.26 -1.81 -12.28
CA ASN A 90 14.71 -3.07 -12.80
C ASN A 90 15.72 -4.23 -12.83
N ALA A 91 16.87 -4.09 -12.15
CA ALA A 91 17.93 -5.11 -12.10
C ALA A 91 17.43 -6.51 -11.72
N PHE A 92 16.44 -6.59 -10.83
CA PHE A 92 15.89 -7.86 -10.37
C PHE A 92 15.28 -8.71 -11.50
N PHE A 93 14.74 -8.06 -12.54
CA PHE A 93 14.07 -8.74 -13.64
C PHE A 93 14.78 -8.57 -15.00
N HIS A 94 16.04 -8.10 -15.05
CA HIS A 94 16.85 -8.05 -16.28
C HIS A 94 16.89 -9.38 -17.03
N LYS A 95 16.96 -10.51 -16.30
CA LYS A 95 16.95 -11.86 -16.88
C LYS A 95 15.69 -12.18 -17.71
N HIS A 96 14.60 -11.46 -17.46
CA HIS A 96 13.31 -11.61 -18.13
C HIS A 96 13.08 -10.57 -19.23
N LEU A 97 13.94 -9.56 -19.33
CA LEU A 97 13.85 -8.53 -20.36
C LEU A 97 14.47 -9.02 -21.67
N ASP A 98 13.71 -8.87 -22.74
CA ASP A 98 14.09 -9.22 -24.10
C ASP A 98 13.40 -8.30 -25.10
N ARG A 99 14.20 -7.44 -25.75
CA ARG A 99 13.76 -6.44 -26.71
C ARG A 99 13.14 -7.06 -27.96
N LYS A 100 13.56 -8.26 -28.37
CA LYS A 100 13.03 -8.91 -29.57
C LYS A 100 11.58 -9.33 -29.32
N LEU A 101 11.32 -9.94 -28.14
CA LEU A 101 9.95 -10.29 -27.73
C LEU A 101 9.05 -9.05 -27.64
N ALA A 102 9.55 -7.95 -27.05
CA ALA A 102 8.77 -6.70 -27.00
C ALA A 102 8.49 -6.14 -28.40
N LYS A 103 9.49 -6.16 -29.28
CA LYS A 103 9.34 -5.70 -30.67
C LYS A 103 8.26 -6.52 -31.40
N ASP A 104 8.38 -7.84 -31.36
CA ASP A 104 7.46 -8.75 -32.04
C ASP A 104 6.04 -8.58 -31.49
N PHE A 105 5.88 -8.38 -30.17
CA PHE A 105 4.57 -8.12 -29.56
C PHE A 105 3.97 -6.79 -30.05
N LEU A 106 4.73 -5.70 -29.99
CA LEU A 106 4.25 -4.36 -30.38
C LEU A 106 3.89 -4.30 -31.88
N GLU A 107 4.65 -5.00 -32.73
CA GLU A 107 4.36 -5.10 -34.17
C GLU A 107 3.07 -5.88 -34.45
N ASN A 108 2.81 -6.95 -33.69
CA ASN A 108 1.65 -7.82 -33.90
C ASN A 108 0.34 -7.28 -33.30
N GLN A 109 0.39 -6.62 -32.14
CA GLN A 109 -0.82 -6.12 -31.46
C GLN A 109 -1.28 -4.75 -32.00
N GLY A 110 -0.40 -3.98 -32.63
CA GLY A 110 -0.70 -2.63 -33.10
C GLY A 110 -0.70 -1.60 -31.97
N ASN A 111 -1.25 -0.42 -32.27
CA ASN A 111 -1.15 0.78 -31.44
C ASN A 111 -2.51 1.32 -30.97
N GLU A 112 -3.52 0.46 -30.91
CA GLU A 112 -4.86 0.80 -30.40
C GLU A 112 -5.03 0.20 -28.99
N ILE A 113 -5.66 0.95 -28.09
CA ILE A 113 -6.11 0.46 -26.79
C ILE A 113 -7.63 0.42 -26.79
N GLU A 114 -8.17 -0.69 -26.30
CA GLU A 114 -9.58 -0.82 -26.01
C GLU A 114 -9.82 -0.69 -24.51
N PHE A 115 -10.82 0.12 -24.15
CA PHE A 115 -11.32 0.15 -22.78
C PHE A 115 -12.00 -1.20 -22.46
N ALA A 116 -11.44 -1.94 -21.50
CA ALA A 116 -11.99 -3.22 -21.09
C ALA A 116 -13.09 -3.05 -20.02
N PHE A 117 -12.75 -2.39 -18.90
CA PHE A 117 -13.65 -2.18 -17.77
C PHE A 117 -13.09 -1.14 -16.81
N ASP A 118 -13.97 -0.53 -16.02
CA ASP A 118 -13.57 0.31 -14.90
C ASP A 118 -12.96 -0.55 -13.79
N ILE A 119 -11.87 -0.07 -13.20
CA ILE A 119 -11.40 -0.58 -11.92
C ILE A 119 -12.17 0.23 -10.86
N PRO A 120 -13.25 -0.31 -10.26
CA PRO A 120 -14.02 0.44 -9.30
C PRO A 120 -13.10 0.83 -8.15
N PRO A 121 -13.14 2.09 -7.68
CA PRO A 121 -12.32 2.47 -6.58
C PRO A 121 -12.78 1.62 -5.40
N LYS A 122 -11.85 0.86 -4.82
CA LYS A 122 -12.09 0.18 -3.54
C LYS A 122 -12.00 1.24 -2.44
N LEU A 123 -12.92 2.20 -2.50
CA LEU A 123 -13.25 3.04 -1.38
C LEU A 123 -13.74 2.08 -0.31
N SER A 124 -13.13 2.08 0.87
CA SER A 124 -13.89 1.69 2.05
C SER A 124 -15.19 2.47 1.96
N SER A 125 -16.33 1.77 2.03
CA SER A 125 -17.65 2.35 1.86
C SER A 125 -17.93 3.34 2.99
N GLY A 126 -17.42 4.55 2.83
CA GLY A 126 -17.69 5.71 3.64
C GLY A 126 -18.09 6.81 2.69
N LYS A 127 -19.39 7.12 2.65
CA LYS A 127 -19.85 8.45 2.22
C LYS A 127 -18.91 9.49 2.80
N GLU A 128 -18.57 10.53 2.04
CA GLU A 128 -17.88 11.72 2.53
C GLU A 128 -18.51 12.19 3.84
N LYS A 129 -18.00 11.69 4.97
CA LYS A 129 -18.27 12.19 6.30
C LYS A 129 -17.15 13.15 6.55
N GLU A 130 -17.49 14.35 7.03
CA GLU A 130 -16.52 15.34 7.47
C GLU A 130 -15.38 14.63 8.24
N PRO A 131 -14.10 14.92 7.96
CA PRO A 131 -12.98 14.12 8.47
C PRO A 131 -12.97 14.01 10.00
N SER A 132 -13.45 15.02 10.71
CA SER A 132 -13.64 14.98 12.17
C SER A 132 -14.76 14.02 12.61
N LYS A 133 -15.81 13.83 11.81
CA LYS A 133 -16.84 12.80 12.04
C LYS A 133 -16.34 11.41 11.67
N ALA A 134 -15.57 11.25 10.59
CA ALA A 134 -15.07 9.94 10.16
C ALA A 134 -14.09 9.33 11.18
N VAL A 135 -13.18 10.14 11.75
CA VAL A 135 -12.27 9.68 12.82
C VAL A 135 -13.06 9.28 14.07
N ASN A 136 -14.03 10.11 14.47
CA ASN A 136 -14.91 9.78 15.61
C ASN A 136 -15.69 8.48 15.38
N ASP A 137 -16.21 8.24 14.18
CA ASP A 137 -16.97 7.04 13.86
C ASP A 137 -16.10 5.77 13.92
N CYS A 138 -14.84 5.84 13.47
CA CYS A 138 -13.91 4.72 13.53
C CYS A 138 -13.43 4.43 14.96
N GLU A 139 -13.16 5.47 15.74
CA GLU A 139 -12.86 5.33 17.17
C GLU A 139 -14.04 4.74 17.93
N GLU A 140 -15.26 5.22 17.66
CA GLU A 140 -16.48 4.73 18.29
C GLU A 140 -16.73 3.26 17.92
N LYS A 141 -16.50 2.89 16.65
CA LYS A 141 -16.57 1.50 16.19
C LYS A 141 -15.54 0.61 16.90
N LEU A 142 -14.28 1.04 16.98
CA LEU A 142 -13.24 0.31 17.70
C LEU A 142 -13.61 0.16 19.19
N ARG A 143 -14.10 1.22 19.82
CA ARG A 143 -14.53 1.24 21.22
C ARG A 143 -15.67 0.26 21.46
N GLY A 144 -16.66 0.21 20.58
CA GLY A 144 -17.76 -0.76 20.62
C GLY A 144 -17.25 -2.20 20.56
N MET A 145 -16.32 -2.50 19.66
CA MET A 145 -15.72 -3.84 19.57
C MET A 145 -14.93 -4.23 20.82
N LEU A 146 -14.08 -3.32 21.33
CA LEU A 146 -13.30 -3.55 22.55
C LEU A 146 -14.20 -3.85 23.75
N HIS A 147 -15.26 -3.07 23.93
CA HIS A 147 -16.23 -3.25 25.01
C HIS A 147 -16.97 -4.59 24.89
N ARG A 148 -17.48 -4.95 23.70
CA ARG A 148 -18.18 -6.24 23.47
C ARG A 148 -17.29 -7.44 23.74
N LEU A 149 -15.99 -7.32 23.47
CA LEU A 149 -14.99 -8.34 23.75
C LEU A 149 -14.55 -8.38 25.21
N GLY A 150 -14.93 -7.40 26.04
CA GLY A 150 -14.58 -7.34 27.45
C GLY A 150 -13.10 -7.02 27.67
N PHE A 151 -12.47 -6.27 26.77
CA PHE A 151 -11.18 -5.66 27.05
C PHE A 151 -11.32 -4.61 28.16
N PRO A 152 -10.26 -4.36 28.95
CA PRO A 152 -10.26 -3.24 29.90
C PRO A 152 -10.47 -1.91 29.16
N ASP A 153 -10.90 -0.87 29.88
CA ASP A 153 -11.05 0.45 29.28
C ASP A 153 -9.67 1.09 29.01
N PRO A 154 -9.35 1.46 27.76
CA PRO A 154 -8.10 2.15 27.47
C PRO A 154 -8.16 3.64 27.80
N ARG A 155 -6.99 4.26 27.87
CA ARG A 155 -6.84 5.72 27.85
C ARG A 155 -6.78 6.20 26.40
N TRP A 156 -7.82 6.91 25.97
CA TRP A 156 -7.89 7.48 24.62
C TRP A 156 -6.98 8.70 24.49
N HIS A 157 -6.27 8.79 23.36
CA HIS A 157 -5.38 9.92 23.00
C HIS A 157 -4.35 10.28 24.08
N HIS A 158 -3.88 9.29 24.84
CA HIS A 158 -2.94 9.53 25.94
C HIS A 158 -1.57 9.95 25.42
N GLN A 159 -1.14 11.17 25.77
CA GLN A 159 0.14 11.69 25.30
C GLN A 159 1.33 11.05 26.03
N ILE A 160 2.21 10.42 25.25
CA ILE A 160 3.45 9.78 25.71
C ILE A 160 4.64 10.64 25.30
N GLN A 161 5.50 10.98 26.27
CA GLN A 161 6.75 11.70 25.98
C GLN A 161 7.88 10.74 25.60
N LEU A 162 8.45 10.93 24.41
CA LEU A 162 9.49 10.06 23.88
C LEU A 162 10.92 10.58 24.16
N GLY A 163 11.03 11.85 24.56
CA GLY A 163 12.29 12.49 24.96
C GLY A 163 12.75 13.58 24.00
N LYS A 164 13.86 14.25 24.34
CA LYS A 164 14.40 15.39 23.59
C LYS A 164 14.83 14.94 22.19
N GLY A 165 14.22 15.52 21.15
CA GLY A 165 14.56 15.30 19.74
C GLY A 165 13.49 14.54 18.94
N ILE A 166 12.67 13.71 19.60
CA ILE A 166 11.60 12.93 18.96
C ILE A 166 10.21 13.52 19.27
N GLY A 167 10.07 14.15 20.44
CA GLY A 167 8.85 14.83 20.86
C GLY A 167 7.91 13.95 21.66
N SER A 168 6.62 14.00 21.34
CA SER A 168 5.55 13.23 21.97
C SER A 168 4.68 12.57 20.92
N THR A 169 3.98 11.51 21.31
CA THR A 169 2.96 10.85 20.49
C THR A 169 1.69 10.64 21.29
N SER A 170 0.55 10.56 20.61
CA SER A 170 -0.74 10.28 21.19
C SER A 170 -1.40 9.15 20.40
N PRO A 171 -1.21 7.88 20.79
CA PRO A 171 -1.97 6.76 20.21
C PRO A 171 -3.46 6.94 20.45
N ASP A 172 -4.29 6.42 19.53
CA ASP A 172 -5.75 6.46 19.66
C ASP A 172 -6.21 5.73 20.92
N CYS A 173 -5.57 4.58 21.22
CA CYS A 173 -5.86 3.79 22.41
C CYS A 173 -4.57 3.37 23.12
N PHE A 174 -4.49 3.64 24.42
CA PHE A 174 -3.36 3.26 25.27
C PHE A 174 -3.78 2.43 26.47
N TYR A 175 -3.16 1.27 26.63
CA TYR A 175 -3.24 0.43 27.82
C TYR A 175 -1.96 0.60 28.63
N LEU A 176 -2.12 1.00 29.88
CA LEU A 176 -0.99 1.09 30.81
C LEU A 176 -0.58 -0.34 31.21
N GLY A 177 0.72 -0.65 31.12
CA GLY A 177 1.26 -1.92 31.58
C GLY A 177 1.48 -1.94 33.10
N ASP A 178 1.84 -3.10 33.62
CA ASP A 178 1.82 -3.38 35.06
C ASP A 178 3.12 -3.03 35.79
N ASP A 179 4.25 -2.87 35.09
CA ASP A 179 5.55 -2.58 35.69
C ASP A 179 6.51 -1.77 34.78
N GLU A 180 7.74 -1.51 35.25
CA GLU A 180 8.74 -0.71 34.50
C GLU A 180 9.26 -1.39 33.23
N LEU A 181 9.12 -2.71 33.10
CA LEU A 181 9.53 -3.49 31.93
C LEU A 181 8.40 -3.66 30.92
N ASP A 182 7.15 -3.48 31.34
CA ASP A 182 5.97 -3.36 30.48
C ASP A 182 5.39 -1.93 30.59
N PRO A 183 5.90 -0.97 29.81
CA PRO A 183 5.39 0.39 29.85
C PRO A 183 3.97 0.53 29.25
N GLY A 184 3.46 -0.51 28.59
CA GLY A 184 2.09 -0.57 28.09
C GLY A 184 1.96 -0.82 26.59
N THR A 185 0.71 -0.93 26.14
CA THR A 185 0.33 -1.21 24.75
C THR A 185 -0.30 0.01 24.09
N CYS A 186 0.24 0.44 22.95
CA CYS A 186 -0.26 1.50 22.10
C CYS A 186 -0.97 0.94 20.87
N ILE A 187 -2.17 1.42 20.58
CA ILE A 187 -2.92 1.11 19.37
C ILE A 187 -3.08 2.38 18.54
N TYR A 188 -2.72 2.29 17.26
CA TYR A 188 -2.92 3.35 16.27
C TYR A 188 -3.95 2.90 15.22
N LEU A 189 -4.97 3.72 14.99
CA LEU A 189 -5.96 3.61 13.92
C LEU A 189 -5.47 4.39 12.70
N ASP A 190 -4.82 3.69 11.78
CA ASP A 190 -4.20 4.30 10.61
C ASP A 190 -5.15 4.32 9.41
N GLY A 191 -5.45 5.49 8.86
CA GLY A 191 -6.12 5.60 7.56
C GLY A 191 -7.19 6.67 7.40
N LEU A 192 -7.35 7.60 8.35
CA LEU A 192 -8.38 8.65 8.24
C LEU A 192 -7.98 10.06 8.71
N SER A 193 -6.77 10.29 9.22
CA SER A 193 -6.37 11.64 9.61
C SER A 193 -5.91 12.46 8.40
N GLU A 194 -6.58 13.60 8.17
CA GLU A 194 -6.25 14.63 7.15
C GLU A 194 -4.76 15.05 7.14
N HIS A 195 -4.02 14.77 8.22
CA HIS A 195 -2.61 15.12 8.37
C HIS A 195 -1.62 14.04 7.90
N ILE A 196 -2.09 12.86 7.49
CA ILE A 196 -1.22 11.73 7.10
C ILE A 196 -1.22 11.52 5.57
N HIS A 197 -2.11 12.18 4.83
CA HIS A 197 -2.11 12.10 3.37
C HIS A 197 -1.12 13.10 2.76
N GLY A 198 0.00 12.57 2.24
CA GLY A 198 0.75 13.21 1.16
C GLY A 198 2.11 13.84 1.50
N ASN A 199 2.58 13.79 2.76
CA ASN A 199 3.92 14.28 3.10
C ASN A 199 4.87 13.13 3.50
N PRO A 200 5.86 12.76 2.64
CA PRO A 200 6.84 11.72 2.93
C PRO A 200 7.62 11.94 4.23
N ARG A 201 7.67 13.18 4.73
CA ARG A 201 8.30 13.53 6.01
C ARG A 201 7.47 13.06 7.21
N THR A 202 6.14 13.15 7.14
CA THR A 202 5.23 12.77 8.24
C THR A 202 5.22 11.25 8.41
N GLN A 203 5.15 10.49 7.31
CA GLN A 203 5.19 9.03 7.37
C GLN A 203 6.51 8.49 7.96
N ARG A 204 7.65 9.11 7.58
CA ARG A 204 8.95 8.78 8.19
C ARG A 204 8.98 9.13 9.68
N GLN A 205 8.39 10.26 10.08
CA GLN A 205 8.34 10.67 11.47
C GLN A 205 7.48 9.70 12.30
N ASP A 206 6.31 9.29 11.80
CA ASP A 206 5.43 8.34 12.48
C ASP A 206 6.09 6.97 12.61
N GLN A 207 6.81 6.53 11.57
CA GLN A 207 7.60 5.31 11.64
C GLN A 207 8.69 5.40 12.71
N ILE A 208 9.44 6.51 12.76
CA ILE A 208 10.46 6.75 13.80
C ILE A 208 9.84 6.74 15.19
N ILE A 209 8.67 7.36 15.38
CA ILE A 209 7.93 7.38 16.65
C ILE A 209 7.57 5.95 17.08
N ARG A 210 7.04 5.13 16.17
CA ARG A 210 6.63 3.74 16.47
C ARG A 210 7.83 2.85 16.77
N GLU A 211 8.90 2.97 15.99
CA GLU A 211 10.16 2.26 16.26
C GLU A 211 10.76 2.65 17.60
N THR A 212 10.68 3.94 17.97
CA THR A 212 11.13 4.44 19.27
C THR A 212 10.27 3.90 20.43
N LEU A 213 8.95 3.82 20.25
CA LEU A 213 8.06 3.20 21.24
C LEU A 213 8.44 1.74 21.48
N ARG A 214 8.61 0.97 20.39
CA ARG A 214 9.06 -0.43 20.47
C ARG A 214 10.42 -0.57 21.14
N SER A 215 11.37 0.32 20.83
CA SER A 215 12.70 0.29 21.46
C SER A 215 12.67 0.63 22.96
N LYS A 216 11.64 1.36 23.41
CA LYS A 216 11.38 1.68 24.82
C LYS A 216 10.57 0.59 25.54
N GLY A 217 10.20 -0.49 24.85
CA GLY A 217 9.47 -1.62 25.43
C GLY A 217 7.95 -1.56 25.27
N TYR A 218 7.39 -0.54 24.62
CA TYR A 218 5.95 -0.51 24.36
C TYR A 218 5.55 -1.52 23.29
N GLU A 219 4.44 -2.20 23.51
CA GLU A 219 3.78 -2.98 22.47
C GLU A 219 3.02 -2.03 21.54
N VAL A 220 3.23 -2.16 20.23
CA VAL A 220 2.59 -1.28 19.24
C VAL A 220 1.76 -2.13 18.26
N ILE A 221 0.47 -1.83 18.17
CA ILE A 221 -0.50 -2.44 17.26
C ILE A 221 -1.02 -1.36 16.32
N GLU A 222 -0.99 -1.65 15.03
CA GLU A 222 -1.42 -0.74 13.96
C GLU A 222 -2.64 -1.40 13.30
N ILE A 223 -3.78 -0.69 13.31
CA ILE A 223 -5.05 -1.16 12.74
C ILE A 223 -5.39 -0.20 11.60
N ALA A 224 -5.43 -0.71 10.37
CA ALA A 224 -5.85 0.12 9.25
C ALA A 224 -7.35 0.46 9.39
N ALA A 225 -7.79 1.64 8.96
CA ALA A 225 -9.20 2.02 8.97
C ALA A 225 -10.04 1.01 8.15
N SER A 226 -9.49 0.48 7.06
CA SER A 226 -10.10 -0.59 6.27
C SER A 226 -10.21 -1.92 7.02
N ASP A 227 -9.32 -2.18 7.99
CA ASP A 227 -9.37 -3.40 8.78
C ASP A 227 -10.59 -3.42 9.69
N LEU A 228 -11.13 -2.27 10.12
CA LEU A 228 -12.32 -2.20 10.96
C LEU A 228 -13.56 -2.84 10.30
N ASP A 229 -13.58 -2.93 8.97
CA ASP A 229 -14.62 -3.59 8.18
C ASP A 229 -14.23 -5.01 7.74
N ASP A 230 -12.99 -5.44 8.02
CA ASP A 230 -12.51 -6.79 7.76
C ASP A 230 -12.48 -7.62 9.06
N LYS A 231 -13.44 -8.54 9.14
CA LYS A 231 -13.59 -9.49 10.25
C LYS A 231 -12.33 -10.28 10.53
N GLY A 232 -11.67 -10.78 9.49
CA GLY A 232 -10.47 -11.58 9.61
C GLY A 232 -9.29 -10.75 10.11
N ALA A 233 -9.17 -9.51 9.64
CA ALA A 233 -8.15 -8.57 10.12
C ALA A 233 -8.34 -8.22 11.59
N MET A 234 -9.54 -7.78 11.99
CA MET A 234 -9.82 -7.44 13.40
C MET A 234 -9.63 -8.64 14.33
N THR A 235 -10.00 -9.84 13.90
CA THR A 235 -9.78 -11.06 14.70
C THR A 235 -8.28 -11.25 14.99
N ARG A 236 -7.39 -10.99 14.02
CA ARG A 236 -5.94 -11.10 14.24
C ARG A 236 -5.43 -10.04 15.21
N HIS A 237 -5.88 -8.79 15.04
CA HIS A 237 -5.49 -7.66 15.90
C HIS A 237 -5.93 -7.89 17.34
N PHE A 238 -7.20 -8.24 17.57
CA PHE A 238 -7.72 -8.51 18.91
C PHE A 238 -7.19 -9.81 19.51
N TYR A 239 -6.87 -10.83 18.71
CA TYR A 239 -6.16 -12.00 19.22
C TYR A 239 -4.80 -11.61 19.80
N LYS A 240 -4.04 -10.76 19.08
CA LYS A 240 -2.74 -10.24 19.58
C LYS A 240 -2.95 -9.42 20.85
N LEU A 241 -3.91 -8.49 20.85
CA LEU A 241 -4.22 -7.65 22.00
C LEU A 241 -4.63 -8.47 23.23
N GLY A 242 -5.50 -9.47 23.05
CA GLY A 242 -5.95 -10.38 24.11
C GLY A 242 -4.79 -11.17 24.73
N ARG A 243 -3.82 -11.58 23.91
CA ARG A 243 -2.62 -12.27 24.41
C ARG A 243 -1.73 -11.37 25.25
N ILE A 244 -1.66 -10.08 24.93
CA ILE A 244 -0.83 -9.11 25.64
C ILE A 244 -1.50 -8.71 26.96
N LEU A 245 -2.78 -8.32 26.93
CA LEU A 245 -3.44 -7.68 28.07
C LEU A 245 -4.07 -8.64 29.08
N ILE A 246 -4.57 -9.80 28.63
CA ILE A 246 -5.42 -10.67 29.48
C ILE A 246 -4.83 -12.09 29.57
N GLY A 247 -4.45 -12.65 28.42
CA GLY A 247 -3.83 -13.97 28.34
C GLY A 247 -4.39 -14.84 27.20
N LYS A 248 -3.83 -16.05 27.10
CA LYS A 248 -4.09 -16.97 25.98
C LYS A 248 -5.55 -17.41 25.87
N ASP A 249 -6.21 -17.66 27.01
CA ASP A 249 -7.58 -18.16 27.04
C ASP A 249 -8.58 -17.10 26.52
N HIS A 250 -8.36 -15.84 26.87
CA HIS A 250 -9.17 -14.74 26.35
C HIS A 250 -8.95 -14.56 24.85
N ALA A 251 -7.69 -14.56 24.39
CA ALA A 251 -7.39 -14.46 22.97
C ALA A 251 -8.04 -15.57 22.15
N GLN A 252 -8.08 -16.80 22.68
CA GLN A 252 -8.72 -17.92 22.02
C GLN A 252 -10.25 -17.72 21.93
N LYS A 253 -10.89 -17.16 22.96
CA LYS A 253 -12.32 -16.80 22.93
C LYS A 253 -12.64 -15.75 21.87
N VAL A 254 -11.78 -14.75 21.67
CA VAL A 254 -11.94 -13.74 20.59
C VAL A 254 -11.99 -14.41 19.21
N LYS A 255 -11.21 -15.48 19.03
CA LYS A 255 -11.17 -16.23 17.77
C LYS A 255 -12.40 -17.13 17.57
N GLU A 256 -12.88 -17.73 18.65
CA GLU A 256 -13.98 -18.71 18.66
C GLU A 256 -15.37 -18.06 18.66
N ASN A 257 -15.56 -16.98 19.43
CA ASN A 257 -16.79 -16.21 19.45
C ASN A 257 -16.60 -14.96 18.58
N GLN A 258 -17.37 -14.85 17.50
CA GLN A 258 -17.29 -13.77 16.53
C GLN A 258 -18.53 -12.88 16.50
N GLU A 259 -19.40 -12.97 17.50
CA GLU A 259 -20.62 -12.16 17.65
C GLU A 259 -20.30 -10.68 17.92
N TRP A 260 -19.06 -10.37 18.30
CA TRP A 260 -18.58 -9.00 18.50
C TRP A 260 -18.41 -8.21 17.19
N PHE A 261 -18.31 -8.90 16.05
CA PHE A 261 -18.10 -8.28 14.74
C PHE A 261 -19.43 -8.05 14.02
N GLY A 262 -19.91 -6.81 14.05
CA GLY A 262 -21.17 -6.36 13.44
C GLY A 262 -21.63 -5.03 14.04
N ASP A 263 -22.49 -4.32 13.31
CA ASP A 263 -23.11 -3.08 13.78
C ASP A 263 -24.38 -3.40 14.57
N GLU A 264 -24.33 -3.19 15.88
CA GLU A 264 -25.41 -2.48 16.59
C GLU A 264 -24.91 -1.05 16.84
#